data_AF-A0A9D7EUA8-F1
#
_entry.id   AF-A0A9D7EUA8-F1
#
_cell.length_a   1.000
_cell.length_b   1.000
_cell.length_c   1.000
_cell.angle_alpha   90.00
_cell.angle_beta   90.00
_cell.angle_gamma   90.00
#
_symmetry.space_group_name_H-M   'P 1'
#
loop_
_entity.id
_entity.type
_entity.pdbx_description
1 polymer ?
#
loop_
_entity_poly.entity_id
_entity_poly.type
_entity_poly.pdbx_seq_one_letter_code
_entity_poly.pdbx_strand_id
1 'polypeptide(L)'
;MVWQYGLVFIAALLVDITPLPLPPAFAVMILLQIIFNLSIWPVIIIGVLGSMLGRYILILYIPSLADRIFKKDKNDDIRYLGEKLKTRGLKAQLFILFYTLMPLPSTPLFLAGGIARMKAYFILPAFTVGKFISDSVAVFMGKYAAENSESILKGMLTWKSVFALLLGLLLLAALVFIDWRSFLKEKKIRIRFNIWR
;
A
#
# COMPACT_ATOMS: atom_id res chain seq x y z
N MET A 1 -22.35 10.24 16.78
CA MET A 1 -22.63 9.05 15.97
C MET A 1 -22.41 9.32 14.48
N VAL A 2 -23.30 10.01 13.75
CA VAL A 2 -23.20 10.12 12.28
C VAL A 2 -22.03 11.00 11.80
N TRP A 3 -21.78 12.14 12.46
CA TRP A 3 -20.71 13.07 12.05
C TRP A 3 -19.30 12.48 12.16
N GLN A 4 -19.08 11.51 13.06
CA GLN A 4 -17.79 10.82 13.24
C GLN A 4 -17.45 9.98 12.01
N TYR A 5 -18.44 9.33 11.39
CA TYR A 5 -18.24 8.65 10.11
C TYR A 5 -17.95 9.64 8.96
N GLY A 6 -18.52 10.84 9.03
CA GLY A 6 -18.14 11.94 8.14
C GLY A 6 -16.65 12.29 8.25
N LEU A 7 -16.09 12.30 9.46
CA LEU A 7 -14.65 12.49 9.65
C LEU A 7 -13.82 11.36 9.02
N VAL A 8 -14.27 10.11 9.13
CA VAL A 8 -13.61 8.96 8.46
C VAL A 8 -13.56 9.19 6.95
N PHE A 9 -14.68 9.60 6.35
CA PHE A 9 -14.75 9.92 4.91
C PHE A 9 -13.76 11.03 4.53
N ILE A 10 -13.84 12.17 5.23
CA ILE A 10 -13.04 13.35 4.94
C ILE A 10 -11.55 13.03 5.11
N ALA A 11 -11.18 12.33 6.18
CA ALA A 11 -9.78 12.04 6.45
C ALA A 11 -9.19 11.05 5.43
N ALA A 12 -9.94 10.00 5.04
CA ALA A 12 -9.53 9.09 3.99
C ALA A 12 -9.39 9.79 2.62
N LEU A 13 -10.31 10.71 2.31
CA LEU A 13 -10.26 11.55 1.11
C LEU A 13 -9.02 12.45 1.12
N LEU A 14 -8.77 13.18 2.20
CA LEU A 14 -7.65 14.11 2.32
C LEU A 14 -6.29 13.42 2.22
N VAL A 15 -6.18 12.20 2.73
CA VAL A 15 -4.95 11.42 2.56
C VAL A 15 -4.73 11.06 1.09
N ASP A 16 -5.76 10.53 0.43
CA ASP A 16 -5.61 9.94 -0.91
C ASP A 16 -5.77 10.95 -2.06
N ILE A 17 -6.25 12.17 -1.80
CA ILE A 17 -6.29 13.26 -2.78
C ILE A 17 -4.90 13.84 -3.06
N THR A 18 -3.93 13.65 -2.17
CA THR A 18 -2.61 14.29 -2.29
C THR A 18 -1.63 13.44 -3.12
N PRO A 19 -0.66 14.08 -3.81
CA PRO A 19 0.41 13.36 -4.50
C PRO A 19 1.56 12.96 -3.56
N LEU A 20 1.38 13.14 -2.25
CA LEU A 20 2.41 13.00 -1.24
C LEU A 20 2.36 11.62 -0.57
N PRO A 21 3.49 11.13 -0.02
CA PRO A 21 3.51 9.92 0.79
C PRO A 21 2.92 10.19 2.18
N LEU A 22 1.60 10.29 2.26
CA LEU A 22 0.86 10.38 3.53
C LEU A 22 0.63 8.99 4.15
N PRO A 23 0.29 8.91 5.46
CA PRO A 23 -0.14 7.65 6.07
C PRO A 23 -1.27 7.02 5.26
N PRO A 24 -1.34 5.69 5.11
CA PRO A 24 -2.38 5.06 4.31
C PRO A 24 -3.77 5.28 4.94
N ALA A 25 -4.82 5.33 4.11
CA ALA A 25 -6.19 5.60 4.57
C ALA A 25 -6.64 4.64 5.70
N PHE A 26 -6.30 3.35 5.63
CA PHE A 26 -6.64 2.40 6.68
C PHE A 26 -6.07 2.79 8.06
N ALA A 27 -4.90 3.44 8.11
CA ALA A 27 -4.29 3.85 9.37
C ALA A 27 -5.14 4.94 10.05
N VAL A 28 -5.65 5.87 9.26
CA VAL A 28 -6.56 6.92 9.75
C VAL A 28 -7.92 6.33 10.13
N MET A 29 -8.40 5.34 9.36
CA MET A 29 -9.63 4.60 9.68
C MET A 29 -9.53 3.85 11.02
N ILE A 30 -8.42 3.13 11.27
CA ILE A 30 -8.14 2.47 12.55
C ILE A 30 -8.13 3.49 13.69
N LEU A 31 -7.38 4.59 13.52
CA LEU A 31 -7.27 5.62 14.54
C LEU A 31 -8.65 6.18 14.94
N LEU A 32 -9.45 6.59 13.96
CA LEU A 32 -10.79 7.13 14.19
C LEU A 32 -11.76 6.08 14.72
N GLN A 33 -11.64 4.83 14.27
CA GLN A 33 -12.42 3.71 14.76
C GLN A 33 -12.19 3.47 16.26
N ILE A 34 -10.93 3.51 16.71
CA ILE A 34 -10.56 3.32 18.12
C ILE A 34 -10.98 4.53 18.95
N ILE A 35 -10.62 5.75 18.53
CA ILE A 35 -10.89 6.99 19.29
C ILE A 35 -12.39 7.18 19.55
N PHE A 36 -13.22 6.93 18.54
CA PHE A 36 -14.67 7.17 18.62
C PHE A 36 -15.47 5.89 18.87
N ASN A 37 -14.80 4.76 19.10
CA ASN A 37 -15.40 3.43 19.31
C ASN A 37 -16.45 3.09 18.23
N LEU A 38 -16.10 3.30 16.96
CA LEU A 38 -17.02 3.15 15.84
C LEU A 38 -17.17 1.69 15.42
N SER A 39 -18.31 1.39 14.80
CA SER A 39 -18.54 0.09 14.16
C SER A 39 -17.62 -0.07 12.95
N ILE A 40 -17.00 -1.25 12.83
CA ILE A 40 -15.97 -1.54 11.82
C ILE A 40 -16.51 -1.43 10.39
N TRP A 41 -17.65 -2.07 10.10
CA TRP A 41 -18.20 -2.12 8.74
C TRP A 41 -18.52 -0.73 8.15
N PRO A 42 -19.24 0.16 8.86
CA PRO A 42 -19.45 1.51 8.35
C PRO A 42 -18.14 2.31 8.20
N VAL A 43 -17.16 2.14 9.10
CA VAL A 43 -15.83 2.77 8.94
C VAL A 43 -15.19 2.31 7.64
N ILE A 44 -15.16 1.00 7.37
CA ILE A 44 -14.58 0.44 6.14
C ILE A 44 -15.28 1.00 4.90
N ILE A 45 -16.60 0.89 4.83
CA ILE A 45 -17.37 1.33 3.66
C ILE A 45 -17.15 2.82 3.40
N ILE A 46 -17.28 3.65 4.43
CA ILE A 46 -17.20 5.10 4.30
C ILE A 46 -15.77 5.57 4.02
N GLY A 47 -14.76 4.97 4.67
CA GLY A 47 -13.37 5.30 4.42
C GLY A 47 -12.88 4.84 3.04
N VAL A 48 -13.32 3.67 2.56
CA VAL A 48 -13.02 3.20 1.19
C VAL A 48 -13.67 4.11 0.16
N LEU A 49 -14.90 4.58 0.38
CA LEU A 49 -15.55 5.57 -0.49
C LEU A 49 -14.81 6.91 -0.49
N GLY A 50 -14.40 7.41 0.68
CA GLY A 50 -13.61 8.64 0.79
C GLY A 50 -12.27 8.52 0.06
N SER A 51 -11.58 7.40 0.26
CA SER A 51 -10.36 7.06 -0.45
C SER A 51 -10.54 6.98 -1.97
N MET A 52 -11.55 6.24 -2.44
CA MET A 52 -11.87 6.10 -3.86
C MET A 52 -12.10 7.47 -4.50
N LEU A 53 -12.85 8.35 -3.82
CA LEU A 53 -13.09 9.71 -4.28
C LEU A 53 -11.81 10.55 -4.29
N GLY A 54 -10.98 10.45 -3.25
CA GLY A 54 -9.66 11.10 -3.21
C GLY A 54 -8.80 10.69 -4.41
N ARG A 55 -8.72 9.39 -4.71
CA ARG A 55 -7.99 8.87 -5.87
C ARG A 55 -8.61 9.27 -7.19
N TYR A 56 -9.93 9.35 -7.28
CA TYR A 56 -10.61 9.89 -8.46
C TYR A 56 -10.21 11.35 -8.71
N ILE A 57 -10.26 12.21 -7.69
CA ILE A 57 -9.88 13.62 -7.80
C ILE A 57 -8.39 13.75 -8.16
N LEU A 58 -7.51 12.94 -7.55
CA LEU A 58 -6.09 12.89 -7.88
C LEU A 58 -5.87 12.65 -9.39
N ILE A 59 -6.53 11.67 -9.99
CA ILE A 59 -6.40 11.40 -11.44
C ILE A 59 -6.80 12.62 -12.28
N LEU A 60 -7.77 13.42 -11.84
CA LEU A 60 -8.27 14.56 -12.62
C LEU A 60 -7.27 15.71 -12.70
N TYR A 61 -6.59 16.06 -11.60
CA TYR A 61 -5.71 17.23 -11.57
C TYR A 61 -4.24 16.92 -11.85
N ILE A 62 -3.80 15.66 -11.66
CA ILE A 62 -2.41 15.26 -11.90
C ILE A 62 -1.90 15.53 -13.31
N PRO A 63 -2.66 15.32 -14.41
CA PRO A 63 -2.19 15.68 -15.74
C PRO A 63 -1.73 17.15 -15.83
N SER A 64 -2.54 18.07 -15.31
CA SER A 64 -2.25 19.51 -15.31
C SER A 64 -1.06 19.86 -14.43
N LEU A 65 -0.94 19.20 -13.28
CA LEU A 65 0.20 19.39 -12.39
C LEU A 65 1.51 18.87 -13.03
N ALA A 66 1.46 17.71 -13.65
CA ALA A 66 2.59 17.07 -14.30
C ALA A 66 3.09 17.86 -15.52
N ASP A 67 2.18 18.43 -16.31
CA ASP A 67 2.54 19.27 -17.46
C ASP A 67 3.22 20.59 -17.02
N ARG A 68 3.01 21.04 -15.78
CA ARG A 68 3.68 22.22 -15.20
C ARG A 68 5.03 21.89 -14.54
N ILE A 69 5.18 20.69 -13.98
CA ILE A 69 6.38 20.29 -13.21
C ILE A 69 7.42 19.57 -14.07
N PHE A 70 7.00 18.66 -14.95
CA PHE A 70 7.90 17.78 -15.68
C PHE A 70 8.14 18.23 -17.12
N LYS A 71 9.30 17.82 -17.67
CA LYS A 71 9.60 17.99 -19.10
C LYS A 71 8.64 17.16 -19.94
N LYS A 72 8.30 17.69 -21.12
CA LYS A 72 7.37 17.07 -22.07
C LYS A 72 7.77 15.63 -22.41
N ASP A 73 9.04 15.39 -22.73
CA ASP A 73 9.55 14.05 -23.10
C ASP A 73 9.30 13.00 -22.03
N LYS A 74 9.41 13.37 -20.74
CA LYS A 74 9.16 12.45 -19.61
C LYS A 74 7.67 12.15 -19.43
N ASN A 75 6.82 13.14 -19.65
CA ASN A 75 5.38 12.92 -19.65
C ASN A 75 4.96 12.03 -20.83
N ASP A 76 5.59 12.21 -22.00
CA ASP A 76 5.30 11.43 -23.20
C ASP A 76 5.73 9.94 -23.07
N ASP A 77 6.88 9.66 -22.43
CA ASP A 77 7.29 8.29 -22.05
C ASP A 77 6.21 7.59 -21.20
N ILE A 78 5.69 8.28 -20.18
CA ILE A 78 4.68 7.74 -19.26
C ILE A 78 3.33 7.58 -19.97
N ARG A 79 2.96 8.50 -20.86
CA ARG A 79 1.74 8.42 -21.69
C ARG A 79 1.78 7.21 -22.61
N TYR A 80 2.90 6.98 -23.29
CA TYR A 80 3.09 5.80 -24.13
C TYR A 80 2.90 4.49 -23.33
N LEU A 81 3.40 4.45 -22.10
CA LEU A 81 3.20 3.31 -21.20
C LEU A 81 1.71 3.08 -20.87
N GLY A 82 0.97 4.16 -20.56
CA GLY A 82 -0.46 4.09 -20.27
C GLY A 82 -1.31 3.66 -21.45
N GLU A 83 -0.93 4.03 -22.68
CA GLU A 83 -1.61 3.56 -23.89
C GLU A 83 -1.48 2.04 -24.07
N LYS A 84 -0.30 1.47 -23.80
CA LYS A 84 -0.11 0.01 -23.80
C LYS A 84 -0.88 -0.70 -22.69
N LEU A 85 -1.12 -0.04 -21.56
CA LEU A 85 -1.92 -0.63 -20.47
C LEU A 85 -3.42 -0.62 -20.81
N LYS A 86 -3.92 0.42 -21.49
CA LYS A 86 -5.33 0.51 -21.93
C LYS A 86 -5.74 -0.68 -22.81
N THR A 87 -4.86 -1.16 -23.69
CA THR A 87 -5.16 -2.26 -24.63
C THR A 87 -5.24 -3.63 -23.97
N ARG A 88 -4.84 -3.77 -22.70
CA ARG A 88 -4.78 -5.06 -21.99
C ARG A 88 -5.97 -5.33 -21.07
N GLY A 89 -6.96 -4.44 -21.02
CA GLY A 89 -8.28 -4.63 -20.39
C GLY A 89 -8.26 -5.40 -19.06
N LEU A 90 -8.61 -6.69 -19.12
CA LEU A 90 -8.68 -7.59 -17.96
C LEU A 90 -7.32 -7.82 -17.28
N LYS A 91 -6.24 -7.97 -18.05
CA LYS A 91 -4.89 -8.18 -17.49
C LYS A 91 -4.43 -6.96 -16.69
N ALA A 92 -4.82 -5.76 -17.13
CA ALA A 92 -4.52 -4.52 -16.41
C ALA A 92 -5.32 -4.43 -15.10
N GLN A 93 -6.62 -4.78 -15.12
CA GLN A 93 -7.44 -4.83 -13.90
C GLN A 93 -6.90 -5.84 -12.89
N LEU A 94 -6.53 -7.05 -13.33
CA LEU A 94 -5.92 -8.06 -12.45
C LEU A 94 -4.60 -7.57 -11.86
N PHE A 95 -3.73 -6.95 -12.66
CA PHE A 95 -2.49 -6.37 -12.16
C PHE A 95 -2.74 -5.33 -11.06
N ILE A 96 -3.70 -4.42 -11.29
CA ILE A 96 -4.07 -3.38 -10.32
C ILE A 96 -4.65 -3.98 -9.04
N LEU A 97 -5.49 -5.01 -9.17
CA LEU A 97 -6.03 -5.74 -8.03
C LEU A 97 -4.92 -6.37 -7.19
N PHE A 98 -4.03 -7.14 -7.80
CA PHE A 98 -2.90 -7.76 -7.11
C PHE A 98 -1.97 -6.72 -6.49
N TYR A 99 -1.69 -5.63 -7.20
CA TYR A 99 -0.88 -4.52 -6.70
C TYR A 99 -1.49 -3.90 -5.43
N THR A 100 -2.82 -3.72 -5.41
CA THR A 100 -3.54 -3.09 -4.29
C THR A 100 -3.69 -4.03 -3.09
N LEU A 101 -3.74 -5.34 -3.32
CA LEU A 101 -3.76 -6.35 -2.25
C LEU A 101 -2.40 -6.50 -1.56
N MET A 102 -1.31 -6.14 -2.24
CA MET A 102 0.01 -6.08 -1.63
C MET A 102 0.15 -4.81 -0.77
N PRO A 103 1.04 -4.81 0.24
CA PRO A 103 1.35 -3.63 1.06
C PRO A 103 2.23 -2.62 0.27
N LEU A 104 1.81 -2.28 -0.95
CA LEU A 104 2.48 -1.34 -1.83
C LEU A 104 1.81 0.03 -1.76
N PRO A 105 2.57 1.12 -1.88
CA PRO A 105 1.98 2.45 -1.94
C PRO A 105 1.13 2.58 -3.20
N SER A 106 -0.15 2.92 -3.07
CA SER A 106 -1.04 3.12 -4.23
C SER A 106 -0.79 4.47 -4.93
N THR A 107 -0.15 5.44 -4.26
CA THR A 107 0.12 6.77 -4.83
C THR A 107 0.89 6.71 -6.16
N PRO A 108 2.01 5.98 -6.31
CA PRO A 108 2.69 5.79 -7.59
C PRO A 108 1.78 5.28 -8.72
N LEU A 109 0.87 4.33 -8.43
CA LEU A 109 -0.05 3.79 -9.43
C LEU A 109 -0.98 4.89 -9.97
N PHE A 110 -1.55 5.70 -9.08
CA PHE A 110 -2.44 6.79 -9.47
C PHE A 110 -1.73 7.98 -10.10
N LEU A 111 -0.51 8.29 -9.66
CA LEU A 111 0.33 9.31 -10.29
C LEU A 111 0.69 8.92 -11.72
N ALA A 112 1.19 7.69 -11.92
CA ALA A 112 1.50 7.19 -13.26
C ALA A 112 0.25 7.17 -14.15
N GLY A 113 -0.88 6.69 -13.62
CA GLY A 113 -2.16 6.69 -14.34
C GLY A 113 -2.65 8.10 -14.71
N GLY A 114 -2.51 9.07 -13.81
CA GLY A 114 -2.85 10.47 -14.03
C GLY A 114 -1.95 11.12 -15.08
N ILE A 115 -0.62 10.99 -14.97
CA ILE A 115 0.33 11.53 -15.96
C ILE A 115 0.06 10.93 -17.35
N ALA A 116 -0.26 9.64 -17.40
CA ALA A 116 -0.61 8.94 -18.63
C ALA A 116 -2.02 9.23 -19.15
N ARG A 117 -2.78 10.14 -18.51
CA ARG A 117 -4.15 10.52 -18.89
C ARG A 117 -5.04 9.28 -19.07
N MET A 118 -4.93 8.34 -18.14
CA MET A 118 -5.81 7.18 -18.08
C MET A 118 -7.18 7.61 -17.54
N LYS A 119 -8.25 7.15 -18.17
CA LYS A 119 -9.59 7.37 -17.64
C LYS A 119 -9.73 6.60 -16.33
N ALA A 120 -10.35 7.22 -15.31
CA ALA A 120 -10.38 6.67 -13.96
C ALA A 120 -11.00 5.26 -13.87
N TYR A 121 -11.97 4.94 -14.74
CA TYR A 121 -12.58 3.60 -14.78
C TYR A 121 -11.61 2.47 -15.16
N PHE A 122 -10.43 2.77 -15.73
CA PHE A 122 -9.40 1.75 -15.98
C PHE A 122 -8.63 1.34 -14.73
N ILE A 123 -8.71 2.11 -13.64
CA ILE A 123 -7.93 1.87 -12.42
C ILE A 123 -8.85 1.68 -11.21
N LEU A 124 -9.86 2.53 -11.07
CA LEU A 124 -10.72 2.58 -9.89
C LEU A 124 -11.45 1.28 -9.57
N PRO A 125 -12.06 0.53 -10.50
CA PRO A 125 -12.83 -0.66 -10.14
C PRO A 125 -12.00 -1.72 -9.41
N ALA A 126 -10.89 -2.16 -10.03
CA ALA A 126 -9.97 -3.11 -9.39
C ALA A 126 -9.33 -2.55 -8.12
N PHE A 127 -8.96 -1.26 -8.12
CA PHE A 127 -8.43 -0.61 -6.92
C PHE A 127 -9.43 -0.61 -5.77
N THR A 128 -10.69 -0.24 -6.00
CA THR A 128 -11.70 -0.16 -4.95
C THR A 128 -11.96 -1.54 -4.34
N VAL A 129 -12.01 -2.60 -5.15
CA VAL A 129 -12.14 -3.98 -4.65
C VAL A 129 -10.92 -4.39 -3.82
N GLY A 130 -9.71 -4.19 -4.36
CA GLY A 130 -8.47 -4.52 -3.66
C GLY A 130 -8.32 -3.73 -2.36
N LYS A 131 -8.68 -2.45 -2.38
CA LYS A 131 -8.62 -1.56 -1.24
C LYS A 131 -9.66 -1.94 -0.19
N PHE A 132 -10.88 -2.28 -0.59
CA PHE A 132 -11.89 -2.78 0.33
C PHE A 132 -11.38 -4.02 1.10
N ILE A 133 -10.78 -4.98 0.40
CA ILE A 133 -10.23 -6.18 1.03
C ILE A 133 -9.05 -5.82 1.95
N SER A 134 -8.08 -5.05 1.43
CA SER A 134 -6.85 -4.69 2.17
C SER A 134 -7.16 -3.85 3.41
N ASP A 135 -7.97 -2.80 3.26
CA ASP A 135 -8.39 -1.95 4.38
C ASP A 135 -9.26 -2.73 5.37
N SER A 136 -10.11 -3.66 4.92
CA SER A 136 -10.86 -4.53 5.84
C SER A 136 -9.90 -5.33 6.72
N VAL A 137 -8.96 -6.06 6.11
CA VAL A 137 -7.97 -6.85 6.85
C VAL A 137 -7.21 -5.97 7.83
N ALA A 138 -6.73 -4.80 7.38
CA ALA A 138 -5.97 -3.87 8.22
C ALA A 138 -6.81 -3.33 9.38
N VAL A 139 -8.05 -2.92 9.16
CA VAL A 139 -8.92 -2.36 10.21
C VAL A 139 -9.31 -3.44 11.23
N PHE A 140 -9.63 -4.66 10.80
CA PHE A 140 -9.89 -5.78 11.71
C PHE A 140 -8.66 -6.13 12.54
N MET A 141 -7.48 -6.21 11.91
CA MET A 141 -6.22 -6.46 12.63
C MET A 141 -5.88 -5.32 13.59
N GLY A 142 -6.10 -4.06 13.19
CA GLY A 142 -5.86 -2.89 14.01
C GLY A 142 -6.74 -2.89 15.27
N LYS A 143 -8.03 -3.20 15.12
CA LYS A 143 -8.94 -3.33 16.25
C LYS A 143 -8.52 -4.50 17.17
N TYR A 144 -8.24 -5.67 16.60
CA TYR A 144 -7.77 -6.82 17.38
C TYR A 144 -6.50 -6.49 18.17
N ALA A 145 -5.54 -5.80 17.54
CA ALA A 145 -4.31 -5.38 18.18
C ALA A 145 -4.56 -4.36 19.32
N ALA A 146 -5.52 -3.46 19.16
CA ALA A 146 -5.89 -2.49 20.20
C ALA A 146 -6.55 -3.17 21.40
N GLU A 147 -7.52 -4.06 21.17
CA GLU A 147 -8.25 -4.79 22.22
C GLU A 147 -7.36 -5.79 22.96
N ASN A 148 -6.36 -6.36 22.27
CA ASN A 148 -5.44 -7.35 22.84
C ASN A 148 -4.06 -6.75 23.15
N SER A 149 -3.94 -5.42 23.22
CA SER A 149 -2.66 -4.72 23.37
C SER A 149 -1.86 -5.22 24.57
N GLU A 150 -2.50 -5.43 25.73
CA GLU A 150 -1.84 -5.96 26.92
C GLU A 150 -1.33 -7.41 26.75
N SER A 151 -2.13 -8.26 26.10
CA SER A 151 -1.76 -9.65 25.79
C SER A 151 -0.62 -9.72 24.76
N ILE A 152 -0.67 -8.88 23.73
CA ILE A 152 0.36 -8.78 22.69
C ILE A 152 1.66 -8.27 23.32
N LEU A 153 1.61 -7.23 24.16
CA LEU A 153 2.79 -6.69 24.83
C LEU A 153 3.43 -7.70 25.78
N LYS A 154 2.64 -8.43 26.57
CA LYS A 154 3.14 -9.52 27.43
C LYS A 154 3.70 -10.69 26.59
N GLY A 155 3.08 -10.99 25.45
CA GLY A 155 3.52 -12.02 24.50
C GLY A 155 4.77 -11.63 23.69
N MET A 156 5.06 -10.34 23.52
CA MET A 156 6.27 -9.89 22.81
C MET A 156 7.56 -10.31 23.52
N LEU A 157 7.55 -10.39 24.86
CA LEU A 157 8.68 -10.86 25.67
C LEU A 157 8.67 -12.37 25.91
N THR A 158 8.08 -13.15 25.01
CA THR A 158 8.12 -14.63 25.09
C THR A 158 9.35 -15.18 24.37
N TRP A 159 9.86 -16.33 24.83
CA TRP A 159 10.89 -17.10 24.13
C TRP A 159 10.58 -17.36 22.65
N LYS A 160 9.30 -17.45 22.27
CA LYS A 160 8.87 -17.56 20.87
C LYS A 160 9.25 -16.34 20.03
N SER A 161 9.08 -15.13 20.56
CA SER A 161 9.42 -13.88 19.87
C SER A 161 10.93 -13.72 19.73
N VAL A 162 11.68 -14.09 20.77
CA VAL A 162 13.16 -14.15 20.72
C VAL A 162 13.62 -15.14 19.67
N PHE A 163 13.04 -16.34 19.63
CA PHE A 163 13.39 -17.34 18.63
C PHE A 163 13.02 -16.90 17.21
N ALA A 164 11.85 -16.28 17.02
CA ALA A 164 11.44 -15.72 15.73
C ALA A 164 12.38 -14.60 15.27
N LEU A 165 12.81 -13.72 16.18
CA LEU A 165 13.78 -12.66 15.89
C LEU A 165 15.15 -13.26 15.53
N LEU A 166 15.65 -14.21 16.31
CA LEU A 166 16.90 -14.91 16.03
C LEU A 166 16.85 -15.65 14.69
N LEU A 167 15.75 -16.33 14.38
CA LEU A 167 15.54 -16.99 13.10
C LEU A 167 15.52 -15.98 11.95
N GLY A 168 14.82 -14.84 12.12
CA GLY A 168 14.81 -13.76 11.15
C GLY A 168 16.22 -13.18 10.91
N LEU A 169 16.98 -12.92 11.98
CA LEU A 169 18.36 -12.45 11.90
C LEU A 169 19.27 -13.50 11.24
N LEU A 170 19.07 -14.79 11.51
CA LEU A 170 19.83 -15.87 10.90
C LEU A 170 19.54 -16.00 9.40
N LEU A 171 18.28 -15.85 8.99
CA LEU A 171 17.90 -15.82 7.57
C LEU A 171 18.49 -14.60 6.86
N LEU A 172 18.46 -13.42 7.50
CA LEU A 172 19.12 -12.22 6.97
C LEU A 172 20.63 -12.39 6.89
N ALA A 173 21.26 -12.98 7.90
CA ALA A 173 22.69 -13.30 7.90
C ALA A 173 23.03 -14.29 6.78
N ALA A 174 22.22 -15.34 6.59
CA ALA A 174 22.38 -16.27 5.48
C ALA A 174 22.27 -15.54 4.13
N LEU A 175 21.29 -14.64 3.97
CA LEU A 175 21.14 -13.85 2.75
C LEU A 175 22.36 -12.98 2.45
N VAL A 176 22.92 -12.33 3.47
CA VAL A 176 24.02 -11.36 3.31
C VAL A 176 25.39 -12.03 3.21
N PHE A 177 25.65 -13.04 4.04
CA PHE A 177 26.98 -13.62 4.20
C PHE A 177 27.22 -14.88 3.36
N ILE A 178 26.18 -15.56 2.85
CA ILE A 178 26.37 -16.70 1.95
C ILE A 178 26.82 -16.20 0.57
N ASP A 179 27.90 -16.77 0.06
CA ASP A 179 28.31 -16.61 -1.33
C ASP A 179 27.36 -17.41 -2.23
N TRP A 180 26.23 -16.80 -2.55
CA TRP A 180 25.20 -17.39 -3.41
C TRP A 180 25.76 -17.82 -4.78
N ARG A 181 26.80 -17.16 -5.28
CA ARG A 181 27.43 -17.50 -6.56
C ARG A 181 28.20 -18.82 -6.45
N SER A 182 29.01 -19.01 -5.42
CA SER A 182 29.68 -20.29 -5.15
C SER A 182 28.68 -21.39 -4.77
N PHE A 183 27.63 -21.07 -4.01
CA PHE A 183 26.60 -22.02 -3.63
C PHE A 183 25.83 -22.55 -4.85
N LEU A 184 25.36 -21.67 -5.73
CA LEU A 184 24.54 -22.07 -6.89
C LEU A 184 25.36 -22.68 -8.03
N LYS A 185 26.62 -22.26 -8.24
CA LYS A 185 27.45 -22.77 -9.35
C LYS A 185 28.30 -23.97 -8.98
N GLU A 186 28.92 -23.95 -7.80
CA GLU A 186 29.90 -24.96 -7.39
C GLU A 186 29.31 -25.98 -6.40
N LYS A 187 28.06 -25.78 -5.96
CA LYS A 187 27.42 -26.53 -4.85
C LYS A 187 28.25 -26.50 -3.56
N LYS A 188 29.08 -25.46 -3.39
CA LYS A 188 29.93 -25.25 -2.21
C LYS A 188 29.42 -24.04 -1.43
N ILE A 189 29.01 -24.27 -0.19
CA ILE A 189 28.65 -23.19 0.73
C ILE A 189 29.93 -22.50 1.17
N ARG A 190 30.06 -21.21 0.85
CA ARG A 190 31.14 -20.34 1.37
C ARG A 190 30.49 -19.16 2.07
N ILE A 191 30.99 -18.82 3.25
CA ILE A 191 30.50 -17.70 4.05
C ILE A 191 31.57 -16.60 3.97
N ARG A 192 31.18 -15.40 3.51
CA ARG A 192 32.08 -14.24 3.43
C ARG A 192 31.60 -13.18 4.40
N PHE A 193 32.30 -13.05 5.53
CA PHE A 193 31.97 -12.04 6.56
C PHE A 193 32.44 -10.63 6.21
N ASN A 194 33.37 -10.48 5.25
CA ASN A 194 33.82 -9.17 4.79
C ASN A 194 32.91 -8.67 3.66
N ILE A 195 31.83 -7.98 4.05
CA ILE A 195 30.86 -7.35 3.14
C ILE A 195 31.19 -5.87 2.88
N TRP A 196 32.11 -5.31 3.66
CA TRP A 196 32.50 -3.91 3.60
C TRP A 196 33.72 -3.75 2.68
N ARG A 197 33.83 -2.61 2.01
CA ARG A 197 35.00 -2.26 1.19
C ARG A 197 36.16 -1.82 2.06
#